data_AF-A0A3D5Q9D2-F1
#
_entry.id   AF-A0A3D5Q9D2-F1
#
_cell.length_a   1.000
_cell.length_b   1.000
_cell.length_c   1.000
_cell.angle_alpha   90.00
_cell.angle_beta   90.00
_cell.angle_gamma   90.00
#
_symmetry.space_group_name_H-M   'P 1'
#
loop_
_entity.id
_entity.type
_entity.pdbx_description
1 polymer ?
#
loop_
_entity_poly.entity_id
_entity_poly.type
_entity_poly.pdbx_seq_one_letter_code
_entity_poly.pdbx_strand_id
1 'polypeptide(L)' 'QGIFYTIKLSVWSIIFATVLGTVLGILRSSNKLFRNLISITFVEVHRNIPPIVLIFISYFFIGDQLFNVLHIDSIIR' A
#
# COMPACT_ATOMS: atom_id res chain seq x y z
N GLN A 1 12.41 3.70 -23.02
CA GLN A 1 12.56 4.09 -21.60
C GLN A 1 11.34 3.73 -20.76
N GLY A 2 10.09 3.92 -21.24
CA GLY A 2 8.87 3.59 -20.47
C GLY A 2 8.81 2.16 -19.93
N ILE A 3 9.10 1.14 -20.74
CA ILE A 3 9.08 -0.28 -20.32
C ILE A 3 9.98 -0.54 -19.10
N PHE A 4 11.18 0.06 -19.09
CA PHE A 4 12.11 -0.09 -17.97
C PHE A 4 11.55 0.50 -16.68
N TYR A 5 10.92 1.68 -16.77
CA TYR A 5 10.26 2.30 -15.62
C TYR A 5 9.06 1.48 -15.13
N THR A 6 8.24 0.93 -16.04
CA THR A 6 7.13 0.04 -15.67
C THR A 6 7.64 -1.18 -14.91
N ILE A 7 8.67 -1.85 -15.41
CA ILE A 7 9.27 -3.02 -14.75
C ILE A 7 9.82 -2.62 -13.37
N LYS A 8 10.57 -1.53 -13.29
CA LYS A 8 11.14 -1.05 -12.03
C LYS A 8 10.05 -0.78 -10.98
N LEU A 9 8.98 -0.08 -11.36
CA LEU A 9 7.84 0.16 -10.46
C LEU A 9 7.18 -1.15 -10.06
N SER A 10 6.87 -2.02 -11.03
CA SER A 10 6.22 -3.31 -10.75
C SER A 10 7.02 -4.17 -9.78
N VAL A 11 8.34 -4.23 -9.92
CA VAL A 11 9.21 -4.99 -8.99
C VAL A 11 9.07 -4.47 -7.57
N TRP A 12 9.19 -3.14 -7.36
CA TRP A 12 9.04 -2.56 -6.04
C TRP A 12 7.63 -2.76 -5.48
N SER A 13 6.58 -2.54 -6.29
CA SER A 13 5.20 -2.76 -5.88
C SER A 13 4.94 -4.20 -5.45
N ILE A 14 5.46 -5.18 -6.20
CA ILE A 14 5.31 -6.61 -5.88
C ILE A 14 5.99 -6.92 -4.54
N ILE A 15 7.24 -6.47 -4.34
CA ILE A 15 7.97 -6.71 -3.09
C ILE A 15 7.18 -6.19 -1.88
N PHE A 16 6.72 -4.93 -1.93
CA PHE A 16 5.92 -4.36 -0.84
C PHE A 16 4.58 -5.08 -0.65
N ALA A 17 3.88 -5.40 -1.73
CA ALA A 17 2.61 -6.11 -1.68
C ALA A 17 2.76 -7.52 -1.07
N THR A 18 3.83 -8.25 -1.43
CA THR A 18 4.13 -9.57 -0.88
C THR A 18 4.47 -9.49 0.60
N VAL A 19 5.31 -8.55 1.03
CA VAL A 19 5.65 -8.40 2.46
C VAL A 19 4.41 -8.06 3.28
N LEU A 20 3.60 -7.09 2.86
CA LEU A 20 2.37 -6.73 3.58
C LEU A 20 1.34 -7.87 3.56
N GLY A 21 1.14 -8.49 2.39
CA GLY A 21 0.19 -9.60 2.22
C GLY A 21 0.56 -10.82 3.06
N THR A 22 1.85 -11.15 3.16
CA THR A 22 2.32 -12.26 3.99
C THR A 22 2.14 -11.97 5.48
N VAL A 23 2.49 -10.78 5.96
CA VAL A 23 2.24 -10.37 7.36
C VAL A 23 0.75 -10.46 7.70
N LEU A 24 -0.12 -9.92 6.85
CA LEU A 24 -1.58 -9.97 7.05
C LEU A 24 -2.14 -11.38 6.97
N GLY A 25 -1.58 -12.24 6.10
CA GLY A 25 -1.92 -13.65 6.00
C GLY A 25 -1.56 -14.42 7.29
N ILE A 26 -0.38 -14.17 7.85
CA ILE A 26 0.04 -14.75 9.14
C ILE A 26 -0.87 -14.27 10.27
N LEU A 27 -1.21 -12.97 10.30
CA LEU A 27 -2.13 -12.41 11.30
C LEU A 27 -3.53 -13.03 11.22
N ARG A 28 -4.00 -13.36 10.01
CA ARG A 28 -5.28 -14.07 9.79
C ARG A 28 -5.27 -15.49 10.35
N SER A 29 -4.14 -16.18 10.26
CA SER A 29 -4.02 -17.56 10.75
C SER A 29 -3.86 -17.65 12.27
N SER A 30 -3.70 -16.52 12.97
CA SER A 30 -3.51 -16.49 14.41
C SER A 30 -4.84 -16.66 15.17
N ASN A 31 -4.86 -17.53 16.18
CA ASN A 31 -6.01 -17.75 17.09
C ASN A 31 -6.39 -16.53 17.96
N LYS A 32 -5.56 -15.48 17.99
CA LYS A 32 -5.87 -14.25 18.74
C LYS A 32 -6.86 -13.38 17.96
N LEU A 33 -8.03 -13.14 18.56
CA LEU A 33 -9.14 -12.36 18.00
C LEU A 33 -8.69 -10.99 17.45
N PHE A 34 -7.87 -10.26 18.20
CA PHE A 34 -7.37 -8.94 17.79
C PHE A 34 -6.57 -8.96 16.47
N ARG A 35 -5.67 -9.94 16.30
CA ARG A 35 -4.84 -10.08 15.09
C ARG A 35 -5.67 -10.46 13.88
N ASN A 36 -6.64 -11.35 14.08
CA ASN A 36 -7.58 -11.74 13.04
C ASN A 36 -8.47 -10.56 12.62
N LEU A 37 -8.98 -9.77 13.57
CA LEU A 37 -9.77 -8.57 13.28
C LEU A 37 -8.98 -7.55 12.46
N ILE A 38 -7.73 -7.25 12.83
CA ILE A 38 -6.88 -6.32 12.05
C ILE A 38 -6.74 -6.81 10.60
N SER A 39 -6.43 -8.10 10.41
CA SER A 39 -6.28 -8.68 9.08
C SER A 39 -7.58 -8.63 8.27
N ILE A 40 -8.71 -9.00 8.89
CA ILE A 40 -10.04 -8.95 8.26
C ILE A 40 -10.37 -7.52 7.85
N THR A 41 -10.31 -6.56 8.77
CA THR A 41 -10.65 -5.17 8.49
C THR A 41 -9.77 -4.60 7.38
N PHE A 42 -8.46 -4.81 7.44
CA PHE A 42 -7.57 -4.32 6.38
C PHE A 42 -7.92 -4.92 5.00
N VAL A 43 -8.07 -6.24 4.93
CA VAL A 43 -8.31 -6.96 3.66
C VAL A 43 -9.69 -6.64 3.10
N GLU A 44 -10.73 -6.60 3.93
CA GLU A 44 -12.10 -6.29 3.49
C GLU A 44 -12.22 -4.85 3.02
N VAL A 45 -11.61 -3.88 3.72
CA VAL A 45 -11.60 -2.48 3.29
C VAL A 45 -10.94 -2.34 1.92
N HIS A 46 -9.76 -2.94 1.72
CA HIS A 46 -9.04 -2.86 0.43
C HIS A 46 -9.78 -3.55 -0.72
N ARG A 47 -10.53 -4.63 -0.43
CA ARG A 47 -11.24 -5.41 -1.44
C ARG A 47 -12.64 -4.89 -1.75
N ASN A 48 -13.26 -4.12 -0.85
CA ASN A 48 -14.61 -3.59 -0.99
C ASN A 48 -14.62 -2.15 -1.55
N ILE A 49 -13.56 -1.37 -1.32
CA ILE A 49 -13.42 -0.03 -1.91
C ILE A 49 -13.10 -0.13 -3.41
N PRO A 50 -13.79 0.61 -4.30
CA PRO A 50 -13.44 0.66 -5.71
C PRO A 50 -11.98 1.07 -5.92
N PRO A 51 -11.22 0.41 -6.79
CA PRO A 51 -9.78 0.61 -6.92
C PRO A 51 -9.42 2.05 -7.30
N ILE A 52 -10.26 2.71 -8.09
CA ILE A 52 -10.08 4.12 -8.46
C ILE A 52 -10.15 5.06 -7.24
N VAL A 53 -11.07 4.80 -6.31
CA VAL A 53 -11.20 5.58 -5.07
C VAL A 53 -9.99 5.35 -4.17
N LEU A 54 -9.50 4.11 -4.11
CA LEU A 54 -8.30 3.79 -3.34
C LEU A 54 -7.06 4.52 -3.88
N ILE A 55 -6.87 4.55 -5.20
CA ILE A 55 -5.78 5.30 -5.84
C ILE A 55 -5.91 6.80 -5.56
N PHE A 56 -7.13 7.35 -5.67
CA PHE A 56 -7.40 8.75 -5.38
C PHE A 56 -7.02 9.12 -3.94
N ILE A 57 -7.54 8.38 -2.95
CA ILE A 57 -7.24 8.63 -1.53
C ILE A 57 -5.74 8.45 -1.26
N SER A 58 -5.13 7.39 -1.80
CA SER A 58 -3.70 7.13 -1.60
C SER A 58 -2.83 8.25 -2.18
N TYR A 59 -3.21 8.84 -3.31
CA TYR A 59 -2.48 9.96 -3.90
C TYR A 59 -2.64 11.25 -3.09
N PHE A 60 -3.88 11.68 -2.83
CA PHE A 60 -4.16 13.00 -2.23
C PHE A 60 -3.96 13.05 -0.71
N PHE A 61 -4.29 11.97 0.01
CA PHE A 61 -4.14 11.95 1.46
C PHE A 61 -2.79 11.42 1.91
N ILE A 62 -2.28 10.36 1.26
CA ILE A 62 -1.03 9.74 1.69
C ILE A 62 0.14 10.33 0.91
N GLY A 63 0.09 10.29 -0.42
CA GLY A 63 1.17 10.73 -1.30
C GLY A 63 1.53 12.19 -1.08
N ASP A 64 0.58 13.10 -1.30
CA ASP A 64 0.82 14.55 -1.20
C ASP A 64 1.31 14.97 0.18
N GLN A 65 0.69 14.47 1.25
CA GLN A 65 1.16 14.74 2.62
C GLN A 65 2.57 14.19 2.87
N LEU A 66 2.86 12.98 2.38
CA LEU A 66 4.17 12.36 2.53
C LEU A 66 5.26 13.13 1.77
N PHE A 67 4.99 13.57 0.54
CA PHE A 67 5.92 14.38 -0.26
C PHE A 67 6.25 15.70 0.44
N ASN A 68 5.20 16.38 0.95
CA ASN A 68 5.35 17.63 1.70
C ASN A 68 6.16 17.43 3.00
N VAL A 69 5.84 16.41 3.81
CA VAL A 69 6.54 16.14 5.09
C VAL A 69 8.00 15.76 4.86
N LEU A 70 8.26 14.93 3.85
CA LEU A 70 9.61 14.51 3.49
C LEU A 70 10.37 15.59 2.70
N HIS A 71 9.77 16.76 2.44
CA HIS A 71 10.35 17.88 1.69
C HIS A 71 10.96 17.43 0.35
N ILE A 72 10.34 16.44 -0.29
CA ILE A 72 10.88 15.81 -1.50
C ILE A 72 10.92 16.83 -2.66
N ASP A 73 10.08 17.87 -2.61
CA ASP A 73 10.10 19.03 -3.51
C ASP A 73 11.46 19.74 -3.56
N SER A 74 12.23 19.70 -2.46
CA SER A 74 13.57 20.32 -2.39
C SER A 74 14.67 19.48 -3.04
N ILE A 75 14.43 18.18 -3.22
CA ILE A 75 15.42 17.22 -3.77
C ILE A 75 15.23 17.04 -5.28
N ILE A 76 14.00 17.23 -5.77
CA ILE A 76 13.63 17.01 -7.17
C ILE A 76 13.82 18.27 -8.04
N ARG A 77 13.87 19.46 -7.43
CA ARG A 77 14.14 20.73 -8.14
C ARG A 77 15.63 20.95 -8.36
#